data_AF-A0A2E3KJ85-F1
#
_entry.id   AF-A0A2E3KJ85-F1
#
_cell.length_a   1.000
_cell.length_b   1.000
_cell.length_c   1.000
_cell.angle_alpha   90.00
_cell.angle_beta   90.00
_cell.angle_gamma   90.00
#
_symmetry.space_group_name_H-M   'P 1'
#
loop_
_entity.id
_entity.type
_entity.pdbx_description
1 polymer ?
#
loop_
_entity_poly.entity_id
_entity_poly.type
_entity_poly.pdbx_seq_one_letter_code
_entity_poly.pdbx_strand_id
1 'polypeptide(L)'
;MDPSTATFQQNDPTVCGGDDPGSDPNYGCVAEGNPSGGIQDIGALSAGDTVVAGTCGFSAAGATDFDSFNFELTEPGFITYTVRTDLDGLGTETSPGIVVLTGAQSLDCTVNDLGGFYLMPCDSQPWGVDVFTPAGRYGIEVWNFDDESGYTLSDCSTEYSVTISYTPVAYAQCGDPAAGNCTDVTPGIGGCQDVACCEFVCDLDDACCESEWDDLCVQFAVDGCGFYIYECTDPNASVANDCVGGAASYSVPSDQSIDVSFDTTGCNTDGPPQDQCGSGVGFEQLRSDIWYVVDTDVDGFLTASTCNGGAEWDTKIAVYNYDAATFDPASLPDLYLACNEDCGDDFFASSIQWEATAGATYLVRVGGYDESSFGPGVLTLTSASLPIFVCDAPDDAVSVTQNADPTIAEGGVSCAGGGITTENQYARKFPNRPAELVGCVDFGVVNGGSAQLSSMRFFADSDPGDAPVLATMTEINGTQVYIPGGGYQGLVTVSYEAQLDIPDGTNVVVVYDSVPSTDGFSTIGVNGLGETLPTYILSGSCGITDYTPYSAIGFSGIHWVMDYKTWDGGGKVTCVGDLNLDGEVGGADLTILLGSWATSDPVADLNDDGTVGGADLTIMLGNWGLCSTP
;
A
#
# COMPACT_ATOMS: atom_id res chain seq x y z
N MET A 1 -30.07 -19.66 3.71
CA MET A 1 -30.75 -20.68 4.56
C MET A 1 -31.32 -21.75 3.64
N ASP A 2 -31.88 -22.85 4.15
CA ASP A 2 -32.70 -23.76 3.32
C ASP A 2 -33.84 -22.92 2.69
N PRO A 3 -34.00 -22.89 1.36
CA PRO A 3 -34.99 -22.04 0.70
C PRO A 3 -36.40 -22.36 1.19
N SER A 4 -36.67 -23.60 1.65
CA SER A 4 -37.93 -24.02 2.27
C SER A 4 -38.27 -23.35 3.61
N THR A 5 -37.35 -22.56 4.16
CA THR A 5 -37.52 -21.78 5.40
C THR A 5 -37.48 -20.26 5.21
N ALA A 6 -37.38 -19.77 3.96
CA ALA A 6 -37.39 -18.35 3.65
C ALA A 6 -38.69 -17.66 4.07
N THR A 7 -38.60 -16.39 4.47
CA THR A 7 -39.73 -15.54 4.84
C THR A 7 -40.69 -15.34 3.66
N PHE A 8 -40.11 -15.20 2.46
CA PHE A 8 -40.82 -15.14 1.20
C PHE A 8 -40.20 -16.15 0.23
N GLN A 9 -41.02 -17.05 -0.28
CA GLN A 9 -40.63 -18.05 -1.29
C GLN A 9 -41.39 -17.81 -2.57
N GLN A 10 -40.68 -17.95 -3.67
CA GLN A 10 -41.23 -18.07 -5.00
C GLN A 10 -41.13 -19.52 -5.48
N ASN A 11 -42.11 -19.94 -6.27
CA ASN A 11 -42.15 -21.25 -6.91
C ASN A 11 -42.21 -21.02 -8.41
N ASP A 12 -41.06 -20.98 -9.06
CA ASP A 12 -41.05 -20.98 -10.52
C ASP A 12 -41.43 -22.38 -11.02
N PRO A 13 -42.20 -22.49 -12.11
CA PRO A 13 -42.34 -23.77 -12.77
C PRO A 13 -40.94 -24.23 -13.18
N THR A 14 -40.62 -25.51 -12.96
CA THR A 14 -39.34 -26.19 -13.26
C THR A 14 -38.80 -26.00 -14.70
N VAL A 15 -39.53 -25.34 -15.59
CA VAL A 15 -39.14 -25.07 -16.97
C VAL A 15 -39.63 -23.69 -17.42
N CYS A 16 -38.71 -22.89 -17.95
CA CYS A 16 -39.00 -21.61 -18.57
C CYS A 16 -39.95 -21.77 -19.78
N GLY A 17 -41.12 -21.11 -19.74
CA GLY A 17 -42.17 -21.22 -20.76
C GLY A 17 -43.24 -22.29 -20.50
N GLY A 18 -43.30 -22.87 -19.31
CA GLY A 18 -44.39 -23.75 -18.85
C GLY A 18 -45.57 -22.99 -18.22
N ASP A 19 -46.52 -22.56 -19.04
CA ASP A 19 -47.94 -22.26 -18.73
C ASP A 19 -48.33 -21.72 -17.32
N ASP A 20 -48.25 -20.39 -17.12
CA ASP A 20 -49.31 -19.47 -16.59
C ASP A 20 -48.67 -18.21 -15.95
N PRO A 21 -48.66 -17.03 -16.60
CA PRO A 21 -48.18 -15.77 -16.03
C PRO A 21 -48.99 -15.27 -14.82
N GLY A 22 -50.07 -15.96 -14.43
CA GLY A 22 -50.76 -15.74 -13.15
C GLY A 22 -50.05 -16.33 -11.93
N SER A 23 -48.98 -17.10 -12.11
CA SER A 23 -48.25 -17.82 -11.04
C SER A 23 -46.94 -17.14 -10.63
N ASP A 24 -46.50 -16.14 -11.38
CA ASP A 24 -45.20 -15.49 -11.24
C ASP A 24 -45.40 -13.96 -11.10
N PRO A 25 -45.31 -13.42 -9.88
CA PRO A 25 -45.58 -12.01 -9.62
C PRO A 25 -44.39 -11.08 -9.92
N ASN A 26 -43.17 -11.59 -10.21
CA ASN A 26 -41.92 -10.82 -10.13
C ASN A 26 -40.86 -11.05 -11.21
N TYR A 27 -41.29 -11.44 -12.42
CA TYR A 27 -40.58 -11.39 -13.72
C TYR A 27 -40.06 -12.74 -14.28
N GLY A 28 -40.86 -13.79 -14.18
CA GLY A 28 -40.63 -15.06 -14.87
C GLY A 28 -40.51 -15.00 -16.39
N CYS A 29 -39.38 -15.49 -16.90
CA CYS A 29 -39.21 -15.99 -18.27
C CYS A 29 -39.73 -15.06 -19.38
N VAL A 30 -39.30 -13.79 -19.32
CA VAL A 30 -39.63 -12.77 -20.31
C VAL A 30 -38.64 -12.80 -21.48
N ALA A 31 -39.13 -12.54 -22.70
CA ALA A 31 -38.24 -12.33 -23.85
C ALA A 31 -37.47 -11.01 -23.68
N GLU A 32 -36.19 -10.98 -24.07
CA GLU A 32 -35.36 -9.75 -24.03
C GLU A 32 -36.14 -8.52 -24.53
N GLY A 33 -36.25 -7.50 -23.67
CA GLY A 33 -36.86 -6.21 -24.00
C GLY A 33 -38.38 -6.08 -23.77
N ASN A 34 -39.04 -7.00 -23.06
CA ASN A 34 -40.46 -6.88 -22.74
C ASN A 34 -40.73 -6.90 -21.21
N PRO A 35 -40.71 -5.73 -20.52
CA PRO A 35 -40.92 -5.66 -19.07
C PRO A 35 -42.42 -5.69 -18.79
N SER A 36 -43.01 -6.87 -18.63
CA SER A 36 -44.37 -7.00 -18.13
C SER A 36 -44.42 -8.07 -17.03
N GLY A 37 -43.95 -7.70 -15.84
CA GLY A 37 -44.03 -8.40 -14.55
C GLY A 37 -44.06 -7.35 -13.42
N GLY A 38 -44.53 -7.68 -12.22
CA GLY A 38 -44.63 -6.74 -11.09
C GLY A 38 -43.33 -6.70 -10.27
N ILE A 39 -43.11 -5.69 -9.44
CA ILE A 39 -42.09 -5.77 -8.38
C ILE A 39 -42.80 -6.33 -7.14
N GLN A 40 -42.33 -7.45 -6.58
CA GLN A 40 -42.94 -8.02 -5.38
C GLN A 40 -42.63 -7.16 -4.16
N ASP A 41 -43.66 -6.59 -3.57
CA ASP A 41 -43.56 -5.81 -2.34
C ASP A 41 -43.55 -6.76 -1.14
N ILE A 42 -42.39 -6.88 -0.47
CA ILE A 42 -42.23 -7.68 0.76
C ILE A 42 -42.57 -6.88 2.03
N GLY A 43 -43.03 -5.63 1.87
CA GLY A 43 -43.50 -4.77 2.94
C GLY A 43 -42.39 -4.06 3.70
N ALA A 44 -42.77 -3.49 4.85
CA ALA A 44 -41.84 -2.85 5.76
C ALA A 44 -40.98 -3.90 6.49
N LEU A 45 -39.66 -3.72 6.45
CA LEU A 45 -38.75 -4.59 7.19
C LEU A 45 -38.84 -4.31 8.69
N SER A 46 -38.77 -5.37 9.48
CA SER A 46 -38.59 -5.29 10.93
C SER A 46 -37.14 -5.60 11.27
N ALA A 47 -36.65 -5.12 12.41
CA ALA A 47 -35.31 -5.44 12.88
C ALA A 47 -35.04 -6.96 12.88
N GLY A 48 -33.90 -7.37 12.33
CA GLY A 48 -33.49 -8.76 12.14
C GLY A 48 -33.51 -9.20 10.68
N ASP A 49 -33.54 -10.52 10.48
CA ASP A 49 -33.38 -11.13 9.16
C ASP A 49 -34.71 -11.31 8.43
N THR A 50 -34.76 -10.85 7.20
CA THR A 50 -35.80 -11.16 6.21
C THR A 50 -35.17 -11.94 5.07
N VAL A 51 -35.68 -13.15 4.79
CA VAL A 51 -35.13 -14.00 3.73
C VAL A 51 -36.10 -14.05 2.55
N VAL A 52 -35.62 -13.71 1.36
CA VAL A 52 -36.31 -13.96 0.10
C VAL A 52 -35.60 -15.11 -0.64
N ALA A 53 -36.34 -15.98 -1.31
CA ALA A 53 -35.79 -17.09 -2.07
C ALA A 53 -36.67 -17.41 -3.28
N GLY A 54 -36.04 -17.91 -4.34
CA GLY A 54 -36.68 -18.21 -5.62
C GLY A 54 -35.71 -18.96 -6.53
N THR A 55 -36.04 -19.00 -7.82
CA THR A 55 -35.12 -19.49 -8.85
C THR A 55 -34.94 -18.43 -9.94
N CYS A 56 -33.80 -18.48 -10.63
CA CYS A 56 -33.54 -17.59 -11.76
C CYS A 56 -32.78 -18.35 -12.86
N GLY A 57 -32.60 -17.76 -14.03
CA GLY A 57 -31.79 -18.36 -15.10
C GLY A 57 -32.17 -17.94 -16.52
N PHE A 58 -31.75 -18.73 -17.50
CA PHE A 58 -31.97 -18.44 -18.91
C PHE A 58 -32.49 -19.64 -19.68
N SER A 59 -33.36 -19.40 -20.64
CA SER A 59 -33.73 -20.43 -21.61
C SER A 59 -32.78 -20.43 -22.81
N ALA A 60 -32.60 -21.60 -23.44
CA ALA A 60 -31.94 -21.72 -24.74
C ALA A 60 -32.62 -20.93 -25.88
N ALA A 61 -33.81 -20.36 -25.63
CA ALA A 61 -34.55 -19.53 -26.58
C ALA A 61 -34.36 -18.01 -26.35
N GLY A 62 -33.48 -17.60 -25.43
CA GLY A 62 -33.20 -16.19 -25.13
C GLY A 62 -34.27 -15.51 -24.26
N ALA A 63 -35.09 -16.28 -23.56
CA ALA A 63 -35.92 -15.77 -22.46
C ALA A 63 -35.13 -15.81 -21.14
N THR A 64 -35.33 -14.79 -20.33
CA THR A 64 -34.61 -14.55 -19.09
C THR A 64 -35.57 -14.59 -17.91
N ASP A 65 -35.12 -15.20 -16.83
CA ASP A 65 -35.80 -15.25 -15.54
C ASP A 65 -34.99 -14.47 -14.51
N PHE A 66 -35.57 -13.38 -14.02
CA PHE A 66 -34.99 -12.49 -13.01
C PHE A 66 -36.07 -12.14 -11.99
N ASP A 67 -35.68 -11.92 -10.74
CA ASP A 67 -36.62 -11.64 -9.66
C ASP A 67 -36.42 -10.26 -9.08
N SER A 68 -37.52 -9.53 -8.92
CA SER A 68 -37.50 -8.18 -8.35
C SER A 68 -38.37 -8.06 -7.09
N PHE A 69 -37.75 -7.67 -5.98
CA PHE A 69 -38.41 -7.36 -4.71
C PHE A 69 -38.32 -5.87 -4.41
N ASN A 70 -39.29 -5.33 -3.67
CA ASN A 70 -39.14 -4.05 -2.99
C ASN A 70 -39.57 -4.15 -1.53
N PHE A 71 -38.95 -3.34 -0.69
CA PHE A 71 -39.24 -3.24 0.74
C PHE A 71 -39.19 -1.80 1.20
N GLU A 72 -39.74 -1.54 2.39
CA GLU A 72 -39.71 -0.23 3.03
C GLU A 72 -38.92 -0.31 4.34
N LEU A 73 -38.03 0.67 4.55
CA LEU A 73 -37.44 0.96 5.85
C LEU A 73 -38.21 2.13 6.45
N THR A 74 -38.93 1.87 7.54
CA THR A 74 -39.73 2.89 8.23
C THR A 74 -38.88 3.88 9.02
N GLU A 75 -37.64 3.50 9.32
CA GLU A 75 -36.62 4.31 9.99
C GLU A 75 -35.25 3.95 9.38
N PRO A 76 -34.23 4.82 9.47
CA PRO A 76 -32.91 4.50 8.95
C PRO A 76 -32.26 3.34 9.71
N GLY A 77 -31.26 2.71 9.12
CA GLY A 77 -30.52 1.64 9.77
C GLY A 77 -29.48 0.99 8.86
N PHE A 78 -28.73 0.04 9.41
CA PHE A 78 -27.78 -0.74 8.66
C PHE A 78 -28.48 -1.92 7.99
N ILE A 79 -28.23 -2.09 6.69
CA ILE A 79 -28.68 -3.23 5.90
C ILE A 79 -27.46 -4.04 5.50
N THR A 80 -27.55 -5.34 5.74
CA THR A 80 -26.55 -6.32 5.31
C THR A 80 -27.27 -7.37 4.51
N TYR A 81 -26.79 -7.69 3.31
CA TYR A 81 -27.38 -8.76 2.52
C TYR A 81 -26.39 -9.89 2.28
N THR A 82 -26.91 -11.11 2.27
CA THR A 82 -26.15 -12.32 1.96
C THR A 82 -26.91 -13.12 0.95
N VAL A 83 -26.33 -13.33 -0.23
CA VAL A 83 -26.90 -14.21 -1.25
C VAL A 83 -26.37 -15.63 -1.03
N ARG A 84 -27.14 -16.64 -1.39
CA ARG A 84 -26.69 -18.03 -1.47
C ARG A 84 -27.32 -18.68 -2.68
N THR A 85 -26.56 -19.57 -3.28
CA THR A 85 -26.79 -20.16 -4.60
C THR A 85 -26.33 -21.62 -4.52
N ASP A 86 -26.83 -22.52 -5.37
CA ASP A 86 -26.58 -23.99 -5.31
C ASP A 86 -26.86 -24.60 -3.92
N LEU A 87 -28.10 -24.47 -3.45
CA LEU A 87 -28.56 -24.96 -2.15
C LEU A 87 -28.66 -26.50 -2.07
N ASP A 88 -28.52 -27.19 -3.21
CA ASP A 88 -28.60 -28.65 -3.37
C ASP A 88 -27.23 -29.36 -3.34
N GLY A 89 -26.12 -28.61 -3.37
CA GLY A 89 -24.76 -29.14 -3.23
C GLY A 89 -24.28 -29.95 -4.44
N LEU A 90 -24.71 -29.59 -5.65
CA LEU A 90 -24.39 -30.31 -6.88
C LEU A 90 -23.10 -29.83 -7.57
N GLY A 91 -22.49 -28.73 -7.11
CA GLY A 91 -21.09 -28.39 -7.40
C GLY A 91 -20.81 -27.96 -8.84
N THR A 92 -21.82 -27.46 -9.56
CA THR A 92 -21.64 -26.78 -10.85
C THR A 92 -21.95 -25.30 -10.67
N GLU A 93 -20.91 -24.55 -10.31
CA GLU A 93 -20.94 -23.09 -10.12
C GLU A 93 -21.50 -22.39 -11.37
N THR A 94 -22.72 -21.87 -11.27
CA THR A 94 -23.15 -20.69 -12.02
C THR A 94 -23.58 -19.68 -10.96
N SER A 95 -22.71 -18.73 -10.63
CA SER A 95 -23.06 -17.64 -9.70
C SER A 95 -24.19 -16.80 -10.28
N PRO A 96 -25.42 -16.76 -9.71
CA PRO A 96 -26.35 -15.69 -10.02
C PRO A 96 -25.67 -14.38 -9.62
N GLY A 97 -25.45 -13.54 -10.63
CA GLY A 97 -24.74 -12.30 -10.48
C GLY A 97 -25.67 -11.20 -10.01
N ILE A 98 -25.17 -10.49 -9.01
CA ILE A 98 -25.57 -9.14 -8.62
C ILE A 98 -26.96 -9.05 -7.96
N VAL A 99 -26.94 -8.73 -6.66
CA VAL A 99 -28.07 -8.13 -5.95
C VAL A 99 -27.87 -6.61 -5.96
N VAL A 100 -28.76 -5.87 -6.60
CA VAL A 100 -28.73 -4.39 -6.61
C VAL A 100 -29.69 -3.86 -5.55
N LEU A 101 -29.18 -3.16 -4.52
CA LEU A 101 -30.01 -2.36 -3.61
C LEU A 101 -30.20 -0.96 -4.21
N THR A 102 -31.45 -0.53 -4.41
CA THR A 102 -31.75 0.81 -4.95
C THR A 102 -32.19 1.78 -3.85
N GLY A 103 -31.48 2.87 -3.62
CA GLY A 103 -31.84 3.91 -2.64
C GLY A 103 -31.30 5.29 -3.02
N ALA A 104 -32.06 6.35 -2.74
CA ALA A 104 -31.71 7.72 -3.10
C ALA A 104 -30.77 8.38 -2.07
N GLN A 105 -29.51 8.62 -2.45
CA GLN A 105 -28.72 9.87 -2.34
C GLN A 105 -27.40 9.64 -3.12
N SER A 106 -26.86 10.68 -3.74
CA SER A 106 -25.93 10.62 -4.89
C SER A 106 -24.56 9.97 -4.63
N LEU A 107 -24.11 9.15 -5.59
CA LEU A 107 -22.79 9.25 -6.23
C LEU A 107 -22.89 8.77 -7.70
N ASP A 108 -22.19 9.49 -8.58
CA ASP A 108 -22.34 9.48 -10.05
C ASP A 108 -21.77 8.22 -10.72
N CYS A 109 -22.53 7.63 -11.67
CA CYS A 109 -22.12 6.54 -12.55
C CYS A 109 -22.74 6.74 -13.94
N THR A 110 -22.40 7.86 -14.59
CA THR A 110 -22.95 8.31 -15.87
C THR A 110 -23.35 7.18 -16.84
N VAL A 111 -24.67 6.90 -16.84
CA VAL A 111 -25.55 6.26 -17.84
C VAL A 111 -25.41 4.75 -18.13
N ASN A 112 -26.49 3.94 -18.14
CA ASN A 112 -27.87 4.22 -18.60
C ASN A 112 -29.01 3.58 -17.78
N ASP A 113 -30.11 4.35 -17.72
CA ASP A 113 -31.40 4.16 -17.06
C ASP A 113 -32.14 2.84 -17.31
N LEU A 114 -32.72 2.31 -16.22
CA LEU A 114 -34.06 1.71 -16.21
C LEU A 114 -34.98 2.54 -15.30
N GLY A 115 -35.82 3.38 -15.91
CA GLY A 115 -37.08 3.81 -15.30
C GLY A 115 -37.03 4.59 -13.98
N GLY A 116 -35.92 5.24 -13.63
CA GLY A 116 -35.85 6.16 -12.48
C GLY A 116 -35.42 5.56 -11.14
N PHE A 117 -34.53 4.55 -11.14
CA PHE A 117 -33.93 3.94 -9.94
C PHE A 117 -32.38 4.06 -9.94
N TYR A 118 -31.74 4.14 -8.76
CA TYR A 118 -30.29 4.33 -8.54
C TYR A 118 -29.52 2.99 -8.40
N LEU A 119 -28.23 2.94 -8.80
CA LEU A 119 -27.31 1.79 -8.71
C LEU A 119 -26.28 1.97 -7.56
N MET A 120 -25.88 0.87 -6.90
CA MET A 120 -24.70 0.82 -5.99
C MET A 120 -23.43 0.38 -6.76
N PRO A 121 -22.21 0.72 -6.28
CA PRO A 121 -20.96 0.52 -7.02
C PRO A 121 -20.68 -0.95 -7.39
N CYS A 122 -20.23 -1.17 -8.64
CA CYS A 122 -20.00 -2.49 -9.22
C CYS A 122 -18.70 -3.18 -8.75
N ASP A 123 -17.77 -2.48 -8.09
CA ASP A 123 -16.42 -2.98 -7.81
C ASP A 123 -16.11 -3.24 -6.33
N SER A 124 -17.10 -3.14 -5.45
CA SER A 124 -17.04 -3.81 -4.15
C SER A 124 -18.22 -4.76 -4.06
N GLN A 125 -17.94 -6.05 -4.08
CA GLN A 125 -18.86 -7.09 -3.65
C GLN A 125 -18.57 -7.41 -2.17
N PRO A 126 -19.01 -6.60 -1.19
CA PRO A 126 -18.81 -6.96 0.19
C PRO A 126 -19.95 -7.90 0.60
N TRP A 127 -19.75 -9.20 0.41
CA TRP A 127 -20.58 -10.20 1.06
C TRP A 127 -20.55 -9.95 2.58
N GLY A 128 -21.67 -9.54 3.17
CA GLY A 128 -21.78 -9.38 4.63
C GLY A 128 -21.18 -8.10 5.22
N VAL A 129 -21.20 -6.97 4.50
CA VAL A 129 -20.90 -5.64 5.10
C VAL A 129 -22.17 -4.86 5.35
N ASP A 130 -22.17 -4.18 6.50
CA ASP A 130 -23.26 -3.33 6.96
C ASP A 130 -23.25 -2.00 6.17
N VAL A 131 -24.34 -1.71 5.47
CA VAL A 131 -24.52 -0.47 4.70
C VAL A 131 -25.56 0.41 5.40
N PHE A 132 -25.15 1.61 5.84
CA PHE A 132 -26.11 2.57 6.37
C PHE A 132 -27.10 2.98 5.28
N THR A 133 -28.38 2.83 5.58
CA THR A 133 -29.48 2.98 4.63
C THR A 133 -30.54 3.90 5.25
N PRO A 134 -30.85 5.05 4.63
CA PRO A 134 -31.90 5.95 5.11
C PRO A 134 -33.28 5.31 5.22
N ALA A 135 -34.24 5.98 5.87
CA ALA A 135 -35.64 5.58 5.75
C ALA A 135 -36.12 5.78 4.31
N GLY A 136 -36.85 4.82 3.76
CA GLY A 136 -37.26 4.89 2.35
C GLY A 136 -37.72 3.56 1.79
N ARG A 137 -38.02 3.56 0.50
CA ARG A 137 -38.39 2.35 -0.25
C ARG A 137 -37.22 1.92 -1.12
N TYR A 138 -36.86 0.66 -1.01
CA TYR A 138 -35.68 0.05 -1.64
C TYR A 138 -36.09 -1.16 -2.47
N GLY A 139 -35.30 -1.46 -3.50
CA GLY A 139 -35.48 -2.60 -4.40
C GLY A 139 -34.31 -3.58 -4.29
N ILE A 140 -34.58 -4.86 -4.56
CA ILE A 140 -33.60 -5.91 -4.80
C ILE A 140 -33.94 -6.55 -6.14
N GLU A 141 -32.96 -6.64 -7.01
CA GLU A 141 -33.04 -7.43 -8.25
C GLU A 141 -32.06 -8.59 -8.17
N VAL A 142 -32.50 -9.78 -8.55
CA VAL A 142 -31.69 -11.01 -8.59
C VAL A 142 -31.68 -11.51 -10.02
N TRP A 143 -30.49 -11.61 -10.62
CA TRP A 143 -30.32 -12.10 -11.98
C TRP A 143 -29.08 -13.00 -12.08
N ASN A 144 -28.87 -13.57 -13.27
CA ASN A 144 -27.78 -14.45 -13.63
C ASN A 144 -27.10 -13.81 -14.85
N PHE A 145 -25.77 -13.89 -15.00
CA PHE A 145 -25.07 -13.35 -16.18
C PHE A 145 -24.48 -14.49 -17.02
N ASP A 146 -24.60 -14.36 -18.34
CA ASP A 146 -23.77 -15.15 -19.28
C ASP A 146 -22.44 -14.40 -19.43
N ASP A 147 -21.35 -14.96 -18.89
CA ASP A 147 -20.01 -14.39 -18.98
C ASP A 147 -19.30 -14.71 -20.32
N GLU A 148 -20.05 -15.25 -21.29
CA GLU A 148 -19.59 -15.70 -22.61
C GLU A 148 -18.47 -16.76 -22.56
N SER A 149 -18.15 -17.30 -21.38
CA SER A 149 -17.03 -18.23 -21.20
C SER A 149 -17.36 -19.68 -21.63
N GLY A 150 -18.58 -19.90 -22.15
CA GLY A 150 -18.99 -21.14 -22.81
C GLY A 150 -19.61 -22.19 -21.89
N TYR A 151 -20.09 -21.79 -20.70
CA TYR A 151 -20.84 -22.66 -19.80
C TYR A 151 -22.25 -22.97 -20.34
N THR A 152 -22.80 -24.12 -19.93
CA THR A 152 -24.15 -24.55 -20.28
C THR A 152 -25.19 -23.65 -19.60
N LEU A 153 -26.01 -22.96 -20.40
CA LEU A 153 -27.19 -22.20 -19.96
C LEU A 153 -27.97 -22.98 -18.89
N SER A 154 -28.08 -22.45 -17.66
CA SER A 154 -28.92 -23.06 -16.64
C SER A 154 -30.37 -22.90 -17.05
N ASP A 155 -31.08 -24.03 -17.18
CA ASP A 155 -32.53 -24.01 -17.18
C ASP A 155 -32.98 -23.27 -15.92
N CYS A 156 -33.93 -22.32 -16.05
CA CYS A 156 -34.47 -21.45 -14.99
C CYS A 156 -34.88 -22.20 -13.71
N SER A 157 -33.87 -22.58 -12.95
CA SER A 157 -33.91 -23.54 -11.86
C SER A 157 -32.73 -23.32 -10.91
N THR A 158 -31.91 -22.27 -11.15
CA THR A 158 -30.85 -21.88 -10.25
C THR A 158 -31.50 -21.31 -8.99
N GLU A 159 -31.59 -22.14 -7.96
CA GLU A 159 -32.12 -21.72 -6.66
C GLU A 159 -31.21 -20.67 -6.02
N TYR A 160 -31.84 -19.64 -5.45
CA TYR A 160 -31.15 -18.66 -4.64
C TYR A 160 -31.90 -18.38 -3.33
N SER A 161 -31.17 -17.85 -2.36
CA SER A 161 -31.74 -17.18 -1.19
C SER A 161 -30.97 -15.90 -0.89
N VAL A 162 -31.66 -14.77 -0.71
CA VAL A 162 -31.10 -13.53 -0.20
C VAL A 162 -31.59 -13.33 1.23
N THR A 163 -30.67 -13.31 2.20
CA THR A 163 -30.95 -12.83 3.56
C THR A 163 -30.69 -11.33 3.58
N ILE A 164 -31.67 -10.54 4.02
CA ILE A 164 -31.58 -9.11 4.28
C ILE A 164 -31.64 -8.94 5.80
N SER A 165 -30.52 -8.61 6.42
CA SER A 165 -30.43 -8.28 7.84
C SER A 165 -30.59 -6.77 8.00
N TYR A 166 -31.58 -6.35 8.77
CA TYR A 166 -31.84 -4.94 9.06
C TYR A 166 -31.64 -4.63 10.53
N THR A 167 -30.79 -3.65 10.82
CA THR A 167 -30.54 -3.14 12.16
C THR A 167 -30.89 -1.65 12.19
N PRO A 168 -32.07 -1.25 12.71
CA PRO A 168 -32.43 0.16 12.82
C PRO A 168 -31.46 0.89 13.73
N VAL A 169 -31.20 2.16 13.43
CA VAL A 169 -30.51 3.06 14.36
C VAL A 169 -31.43 3.40 15.54
N ALA A 170 -30.84 3.63 16.72
CA ALA A 170 -31.54 4.07 17.91
C ALA A 170 -32.14 5.48 17.74
N TYR A 171 -31.51 6.33 16.93
CA TYR A 171 -31.92 7.71 16.67
C TYR A 171 -32.04 7.97 15.16
N ALA A 172 -33.25 8.20 14.68
CA ALA A 172 -33.55 8.30 13.24
C ALA A 172 -32.91 9.51 12.53
N GLN A 173 -32.39 10.49 13.28
CA GLN A 173 -31.69 11.66 12.76
C GLN A 173 -30.21 11.38 12.48
N CYS A 174 -29.66 10.31 13.04
CA CYS A 174 -28.26 9.95 12.87
C CYS A 174 -27.98 9.36 11.49
N GLY A 175 -26.91 9.82 10.86
CA GLY A 175 -26.50 9.41 9.51
C GLY A 175 -27.20 10.14 8.36
N ASP A 176 -28.11 11.09 8.64
CA ASP A 176 -28.68 11.93 7.59
C ASP A 176 -27.63 12.92 7.06
N PRO A 177 -27.29 12.90 5.76
CA PRO A 177 -26.37 13.90 5.19
C PRO A 177 -26.82 15.35 5.38
N ALA A 178 -28.13 15.59 5.57
CA ALA A 178 -28.66 16.91 5.86
C ALA A 178 -28.35 17.39 7.29
N ALA A 179 -27.99 16.47 8.21
CA ALA A 179 -27.59 16.79 9.58
C ALA A 179 -26.16 17.34 9.68
N GLY A 180 -25.36 17.22 8.61
CA GLY A 180 -24.02 17.79 8.55
C GLY A 180 -22.97 16.99 9.32
N ASN A 181 -21.75 17.54 9.39
CA ASN A 181 -20.64 16.89 10.06
C ASN A 181 -20.82 16.93 11.58
N CYS A 182 -20.41 15.87 12.28
CA CYS A 182 -20.50 15.79 13.74
C CYS A 182 -19.61 16.81 14.47
N THR A 183 -18.63 17.37 13.76
CA THR A 183 -17.74 18.42 14.24
C THR A 183 -18.25 19.84 14.00
N ASP A 184 -19.40 20.00 13.34
CA ASP A 184 -19.95 21.30 12.99
C ASP A 184 -21.29 21.56 13.70
N VAL A 185 -21.49 22.79 14.19
CA VAL A 185 -22.78 23.21 14.73
C VAL A 185 -23.82 23.31 13.60
N THR A 186 -24.95 22.64 13.76
CA THR A 186 -26.06 22.64 12.81
C THR A 186 -27.35 23.13 13.46
N PRO A 187 -27.62 24.45 13.44
CA PRO A 187 -28.76 25.03 14.15
C PRO A 187 -30.11 24.50 13.65
N GLY A 188 -30.98 24.12 14.57
CA GLY A 188 -32.33 23.61 14.31
C GLY A 188 -32.41 22.23 13.64
N ILE A 189 -31.29 21.51 13.49
CA ILE A 189 -31.26 20.13 13.00
C ILE A 189 -30.54 19.28 14.05
N GLY A 190 -31.20 18.24 14.55
CA GLY A 190 -30.59 17.29 15.49
C GLY A 190 -29.86 16.16 14.77
N GLY A 191 -28.87 15.59 15.44
CA GLY A 191 -28.01 14.52 14.92
C GLY A 191 -26.88 15.02 14.01
N CYS A 192 -26.06 14.08 13.53
CA CYS A 192 -24.98 14.31 12.58
C CYS A 192 -24.74 13.08 11.68
N GLN A 193 -23.87 13.22 10.68
CA GLN A 193 -23.67 12.22 9.61
C GLN A 193 -22.92 10.94 10.03
N ASP A 194 -22.10 10.96 11.09
CA ASP A 194 -21.49 9.75 11.62
C ASP A 194 -22.48 9.06 12.56
N VAL A 195 -23.00 7.92 12.13
CA VAL A 195 -24.07 7.21 12.86
C VAL A 195 -23.62 6.81 14.25
N ALA A 196 -22.42 6.22 14.38
CA ALA A 196 -21.95 5.70 15.65
C ALA A 196 -21.70 6.83 16.65
N CYS A 197 -21.09 7.92 16.19
CA CYS A 197 -20.87 9.08 17.04
C CYS A 197 -22.18 9.78 17.39
N CYS A 198 -23.06 9.97 16.40
CA CYS A 198 -24.35 10.59 16.62
C CYS A 198 -25.14 9.84 17.69
N GLU A 199 -25.26 8.51 17.59
CA GLU A 199 -25.96 7.71 18.61
C GLU A 199 -25.30 7.83 19.99
N PHE A 200 -23.97 7.83 20.05
CA PHE A 200 -23.23 8.04 21.30
C PHE A 200 -23.56 9.39 21.95
N VAL A 201 -23.55 10.49 21.16
CA VAL A 201 -23.87 11.83 21.66
C VAL A 201 -25.34 11.95 22.05
N CYS A 202 -26.25 11.38 21.25
CA CYS A 202 -27.68 11.33 21.58
C CYS A 202 -27.95 10.61 22.91
N ASP A 203 -27.20 9.54 23.21
CA ASP A 203 -27.30 8.80 24.47
C ASP A 203 -26.78 9.61 25.67
N LEU A 204 -25.87 10.57 25.44
CA LEU A 204 -25.39 11.49 26.47
C LEU A 204 -26.39 12.63 26.74
N ASP A 205 -26.93 13.22 25.68
CA ASP A 205 -27.90 14.31 25.74
C ASP A 205 -28.91 14.21 24.58
N ASP A 206 -30.18 13.95 24.92
CA ASP A 206 -31.26 13.80 23.95
C ASP A 206 -31.53 15.09 23.15
N ALA A 207 -31.19 16.25 23.72
CA ALA A 207 -31.35 17.54 23.05
C ALA A 207 -30.53 17.64 21.76
N CYS A 208 -29.38 16.97 21.69
CA CYS A 208 -28.53 16.94 20.49
C CYS A 208 -29.23 16.33 19.27
N CYS A 209 -30.25 15.50 19.50
CA CYS A 209 -30.92 14.74 18.44
C CYS A 209 -32.41 15.13 18.30
N GLU A 210 -33.02 15.67 19.36
CA GLU A 210 -34.39 16.17 19.33
C GLU A 210 -34.50 17.67 18.96
N SER A 211 -33.48 18.48 19.26
CA SER A 211 -33.55 19.94 19.14
C SER A 211 -32.61 20.49 18.07
N GLU A 212 -31.31 20.45 18.32
CA GLU A 212 -30.27 20.91 17.39
C GLU A 212 -28.90 20.39 17.81
N TRP A 213 -28.00 20.24 16.84
CA TRP A 213 -26.61 19.90 17.06
C TRP A 213 -25.81 21.18 17.37
N ASP A 214 -25.62 21.50 18.65
CA ASP A 214 -24.98 22.74 19.12
C ASP A 214 -23.51 22.55 19.54
N ASP A 215 -22.89 23.62 20.07
CA ASP A 215 -21.49 23.61 20.53
C ASP A 215 -21.21 22.50 21.57
N LEU A 216 -22.20 22.17 22.40
CA LEU A 216 -22.05 21.12 23.42
C LEU A 216 -22.10 19.73 22.77
N CYS A 217 -22.96 19.52 21.77
CA CYS A 217 -23.03 18.29 21.00
C CYS A 217 -21.74 18.02 20.24
N VAL A 218 -21.17 19.06 19.62
CA VAL A 218 -19.85 19.00 18.97
C VAL A 218 -18.76 18.62 19.99
N GLN A 219 -18.77 19.23 21.18
CA GLN A 219 -17.79 18.88 22.22
C GLN A 219 -17.91 17.41 22.66
N PHE A 220 -19.13 16.89 22.83
CA PHE A 220 -19.34 15.47 23.13
C PHE A 220 -18.85 14.56 22.00
N ALA A 221 -19.05 14.97 20.75
CA ALA A 221 -18.57 14.23 19.58
C ALA A 221 -17.03 14.17 19.53
N VAL A 222 -16.36 15.30 19.76
CA VAL A 222 -14.90 15.37 19.82
C VAL A 222 -14.34 14.48 20.93
N ASP A 223 -14.84 14.67 22.16
CA ASP A 223 -14.30 13.98 23.34
C ASP A 223 -14.62 12.48 23.35
N GLY A 224 -15.80 12.11 22.85
CA GLY A 224 -16.32 10.75 22.96
C GLY A 224 -16.12 9.89 21.73
N CYS A 225 -16.06 10.49 20.55
CA CYS A 225 -15.92 9.78 19.27
C CYS A 225 -14.52 9.89 18.67
N GLY A 226 -13.65 10.74 19.24
CA GLY A 226 -12.28 10.91 18.79
C GLY A 226 -12.14 11.74 17.51
N PHE A 227 -13.12 12.60 17.21
CA PHE A 227 -12.97 13.53 16.10
C PHE A 227 -11.88 14.55 16.37
N TYR A 228 -11.07 14.82 15.35
CA TYR A 228 -10.10 15.88 15.37
C TYR A 228 -10.73 17.17 14.84
N ILE A 229 -10.73 18.22 15.67
CA ILE A 229 -11.02 19.58 15.21
C ILE A 229 -9.71 20.34 15.20
N TYR A 230 -9.38 20.88 14.04
CA TYR A 230 -8.25 21.78 13.92
C TYR A 230 -8.60 23.14 14.53
N GLU A 231 -7.86 23.55 15.55
CA GLU A 231 -7.91 24.91 16.10
C GLU A 231 -6.50 25.44 16.36
N CYS A 232 -6.18 26.60 15.78
CA CYS A 232 -4.96 27.32 16.14
C CYS A 232 -5.27 28.42 17.17
N THR A 233 -5.33 28.04 18.44
CA THR A 233 -5.68 28.95 19.54
C THR A 233 -4.44 29.63 20.13
N ASP A 234 -4.50 30.95 20.29
CA ASP A 234 -3.44 31.80 20.87
C ASP A 234 -2.03 31.60 20.27
N PRO A 235 -1.84 31.67 18.94
CA PRO A 235 -0.54 31.49 18.34
C PRO A 235 0.46 32.60 18.71
N ASN A 236 1.72 32.22 18.82
CA ASN A 236 2.87 33.10 18.87
C ASN A 236 2.99 33.93 17.60
N ALA A 237 2.48 35.16 17.68
CA ALA A 237 2.52 36.12 16.57
C ALA A 237 3.93 36.48 16.04
N SER A 238 5.01 36.06 16.71
CA SER A 238 6.39 36.26 16.24
C SER A 238 6.93 35.09 15.39
N VAL A 239 6.23 33.95 15.37
CA VAL A 239 6.58 32.75 14.62
C VAL A 239 5.49 32.53 13.56
N ALA A 240 5.83 32.79 12.29
CA ALA A 240 4.82 32.84 11.23
C ALA A 240 4.16 31.47 10.95
N ASN A 241 4.87 30.38 11.20
CA ASN A 241 4.47 29.02 10.93
C ASN A 241 4.06 28.23 12.19
N ASP A 242 3.65 28.94 13.25
CA ASP A 242 3.06 28.35 14.46
C ASP A 242 1.73 27.64 14.14
N CYS A 243 0.88 28.26 13.30
CA CYS A 243 -0.30 27.58 12.76
C CYS A 243 0.00 26.88 11.42
N VAL A 244 -0.69 25.78 11.13
CA VAL A 244 -0.60 25.10 9.82
C VAL A 244 -0.89 26.02 8.63
N GLY A 245 -1.84 26.94 8.78
CA GLY A 245 -2.17 27.92 7.73
C GLY A 245 -1.06 28.93 7.44
N GLY A 246 -0.05 29.01 8.30
CA GLY A 246 1.15 29.83 8.15
C GLY A 246 2.41 29.03 7.78
N ALA A 247 2.27 27.74 7.43
CA ALA A 247 3.39 26.84 7.15
C ALA A 247 4.41 27.46 6.17
N ALA A 248 5.69 27.35 6.52
CA ALA A 248 6.78 27.92 5.72
C ALA A 248 7.16 26.97 4.57
N SER A 249 7.25 27.48 3.35
CA SER A 249 7.52 26.65 2.16
C SER A 249 9.00 26.55 1.80
N TYR A 250 9.47 25.34 1.52
CA TYR A 250 10.85 25.06 1.09
C TYR A 250 10.88 24.03 -0.04
N SER A 251 11.56 24.36 -1.13
CA SER A 251 11.89 23.41 -2.20
C SER A 251 13.32 22.91 -2.00
N VAL A 252 13.47 21.61 -1.78
CA VAL A 252 14.78 20.97 -1.59
C VAL A 252 15.34 20.60 -2.96
N PRO A 253 16.48 21.16 -3.38
CA PRO A 253 17.07 20.83 -4.67
C PRO A 253 17.44 19.35 -4.76
N SER A 254 17.31 18.74 -5.95
CA SER A 254 17.80 17.39 -6.27
C SER A 254 19.13 17.05 -5.59
N ASP A 255 19.12 15.94 -4.85
CA ASP A 255 20.28 15.30 -4.20
C ASP A 255 21.07 16.24 -3.29
N GLN A 256 20.38 17.16 -2.63
CA GLN A 256 20.99 18.17 -1.75
C GLN A 256 20.27 18.25 -0.41
N SER A 257 20.96 18.87 0.53
CA SER A 257 20.41 19.23 1.84
C SER A 257 20.32 20.74 1.99
N ILE A 258 19.28 21.20 2.68
CA ILE A 258 19.12 22.58 3.11
C ILE A 258 18.88 22.62 4.62
N ASP A 259 19.44 23.63 5.28
CA ASP A 259 19.28 23.85 6.71
C ASP A 259 18.32 25.01 6.97
N VAL A 260 17.28 24.75 7.75
CA VAL A 260 16.24 25.71 8.11
C VAL A 260 16.29 25.98 9.59
N SER A 261 16.68 27.20 10.00
CA SER A 261 16.59 27.59 11.40
C SER A 261 15.14 27.74 11.85
N PHE A 262 14.85 27.30 13.07
CA PHE A 262 13.53 27.40 13.67
C PHE A 262 13.61 27.67 15.17
N ASP A 263 12.48 28.07 15.76
CA ASP A 263 12.33 28.25 17.21
C ASP A 263 10.88 28.01 17.61
N THR A 264 10.63 26.95 18.39
CA THR A 264 9.30 26.61 18.90
C THR A 264 8.95 27.29 20.22
N THR A 265 9.83 28.16 20.74
CA THR A 265 9.61 28.82 22.04
C THR A 265 8.32 29.63 22.07
N GLY A 266 7.37 29.20 22.89
CA GLY A 266 6.08 29.86 23.09
C GLY A 266 5.07 29.64 21.96
N CYS A 267 5.36 28.74 21.02
CA CYS A 267 4.42 28.24 20.02
C CYS A 267 3.32 27.40 20.68
N ASN A 268 2.12 27.40 20.07
CA ASN A 268 0.98 26.66 20.60
C ASN A 268 1.07 25.17 20.20
N THR A 269 -0.01 24.41 20.36
CA THR A 269 -0.08 23.03 19.89
C THR A 269 -1.38 22.86 19.13
N ASP A 270 -1.32 22.90 17.81
CA ASP A 270 -2.51 22.92 16.95
C ASP A 270 -2.71 21.63 16.14
N GLY A 271 -1.65 20.82 15.92
CA GLY A 271 -1.77 19.53 15.24
C GLY A 271 -2.32 18.37 16.09
N PRO A 272 -2.75 17.27 15.45
CA PRO A 272 -3.31 16.11 16.15
C PRO A 272 -2.24 15.35 16.94
N PRO A 273 -2.60 14.60 17.99
CA PRO A 273 -1.69 13.58 18.54
C PRO A 273 -1.29 12.57 17.46
N GLN A 274 -0.09 12.00 17.59
CA GLN A 274 0.49 11.05 16.65
C GLN A 274 0.96 9.78 17.38
N ASP A 275 0.01 8.93 17.71
CA ASP A 275 0.23 7.64 18.41
C ASP A 275 1.19 6.72 17.63
N GLN A 276 1.23 6.88 16.31
CA GLN A 276 2.02 6.10 15.36
C GLN A 276 3.54 6.32 15.52
N CYS A 277 3.97 7.36 16.25
CA CYS A 277 5.40 7.64 16.44
C CYS A 277 6.05 6.66 17.43
N GLY A 278 5.26 5.82 18.11
CA GLY A 278 5.76 4.86 19.10
C GLY A 278 5.98 5.44 20.50
N SER A 279 5.49 6.66 20.74
CA SER A 279 5.58 7.34 22.02
C SER A 279 4.91 6.55 23.14
N GLY A 280 5.45 6.63 24.35
CA GLY A 280 4.80 6.07 25.53
C GLY A 280 3.41 6.67 25.76
N VAL A 281 2.51 5.90 26.35
CA VAL A 281 1.13 6.34 26.64
C VAL A 281 1.12 7.68 27.41
N GLY A 282 0.41 8.68 26.88
CA GLY A 282 0.32 10.05 27.40
C GLY A 282 1.31 11.04 26.77
N PHE A 283 2.15 10.60 25.83
CA PHE A 283 3.13 11.42 25.13
C PHE A 283 2.90 11.45 23.62
N GLU A 284 1.72 11.09 23.14
CA GLU A 284 1.42 10.96 21.72
C GLU A 284 1.44 12.31 20.98
N GLN A 285 1.27 13.42 21.71
CA GLN A 285 1.22 14.75 21.10
C GLN A 285 2.62 15.36 20.87
N LEU A 286 2.78 16.04 19.73
CA LEU A 286 3.91 16.91 19.42
C LEU A 286 3.62 18.30 19.99
N ARG A 287 4.26 18.65 21.10
CA ARG A 287 4.03 19.91 21.82
C ARG A 287 4.78 21.08 21.17
N SER A 288 4.28 22.30 21.33
CA SER A 288 4.90 23.53 20.80
C SER A 288 5.36 23.36 19.35
N ASP A 289 4.41 23.12 18.44
CA ASP A 289 4.69 22.71 17.07
C ASP A 289 4.77 23.88 16.10
N ILE A 290 5.41 23.62 14.97
CA ILE A 290 5.53 24.51 13.82
C ILE A 290 5.47 23.71 12.52
N TRP A 291 5.10 24.38 11.43
CA TRP A 291 4.72 23.73 10.18
C TRP A 291 5.54 24.17 8.98
N TYR A 292 5.80 23.25 8.06
CA TYR A 292 6.52 23.46 6.83
C TYR A 292 5.83 22.77 5.66
N VAL A 293 5.77 23.42 4.51
CA VAL A 293 5.43 22.76 3.24
C VAL A 293 6.74 22.48 2.50
N VAL A 294 7.00 21.23 2.18
CA VAL A 294 8.26 20.80 1.57
C VAL A 294 7.99 20.10 0.24
N ASP A 295 8.78 20.44 -0.78
CA ASP A 295 8.77 19.76 -2.09
C ASP A 295 10.20 19.46 -2.57
N THR A 296 10.30 18.61 -3.59
CA THR A 296 11.54 18.36 -4.33
C THR A 296 11.24 18.06 -5.80
N ASP A 297 12.25 18.20 -6.67
CA ASP A 297 12.16 17.94 -8.11
C ASP A 297 12.57 16.51 -8.52
N VAL A 298 12.81 15.63 -7.55
CA VAL A 298 13.21 14.23 -7.77
C VAL A 298 12.15 13.23 -7.33
N ASP A 299 12.03 12.14 -8.07
CA ASP A 299 11.42 10.92 -7.58
C ASP A 299 12.46 10.21 -6.70
N GLY A 300 12.15 10.04 -5.42
CA GLY A 300 13.17 9.72 -4.44
C GLY A 300 12.68 9.70 -3.01
N PHE A 301 13.53 10.19 -2.12
CA PHE A 301 13.28 10.36 -0.72
C PHE A 301 13.43 11.81 -0.32
N LEU A 302 12.56 12.25 0.58
CA LEU A 302 12.78 13.41 1.40
C LEU A 302 13.05 12.97 2.84
N THR A 303 13.99 13.63 3.50
CA THR A 303 14.33 13.41 4.90
C THR A 303 14.23 14.74 5.64
N ALA A 304 13.60 14.73 6.81
CA ALA A 304 13.54 15.86 7.73
C ALA A 304 14.21 15.44 9.04
N SER A 305 15.25 16.16 9.44
CA SER A 305 16.09 15.80 10.59
C SER A 305 16.43 17.00 11.47
N THR A 306 16.30 16.82 12.77
CA THR A 306 16.81 17.72 13.82
C THR A 306 18.00 17.11 14.57
N CYS A 307 18.50 15.95 14.12
CA CYS A 307 19.53 15.17 14.80
C CYS A 307 20.92 15.78 14.76
N ASN A 308 21.82 15.18 15.54
CA ASN A 308 23.26 15.44 15.49
C ASN A 308 23.60 16.93 15.78
N GLY A 309 22.86 17.55 16.69
CA GLY A 309 23.01 18.95 17.07
C GLY A 309 22.16 19.94 16.26
N GLY A 310 21.22 19.45 15.45
CA GLY A 310 20.17 20.28 14.87
C GLY A 310 19.25 20.86 15.94
N ALA A 311 18.82 20.04 16.91
CA ALA A 311 18.16 20.46 18.13
C ALA A 311 18.90 19.86 19.35
N GLU A 312 19.04 20.66 20.41
CA GLU A 312 19.63 20.22 21.68
C GLU A 312 18.54 19.90 22.74
N TRP A 313 17.41 19.38 22.26
CA TRP A 313 16.22 19.03 23.05
C TRP A 313 15.39 17.98 22.30
N ASP A 314 14.50 17.32 23.05
CA ASP A 314 13.73 16.16 22.61
C ASP A 314 12.62 16.56 21.61
N THR A 315 12.86 16.33 20.33
CA THR A 315 11.96 16.76 19.25
C THR A 315 11.01 15.65 18.85
N LYS A 316 10.02 15.99 18.04
CA LYS A 316 9.20 15.06 17.25
C LYS A 316 8.97 15.64 15.88
N ILE A 317 8.93 14.77 14.87
CA ILE A 317 8.62 15.16 13.49
C ILE A 317 7.49 14.27 12.96
N ALA A 318 6.46 14.88 12.39
CA ALA A 318 5.40 14.19 11.67
C ALA A 318 5.24 14.74 10.25
N VAL A 319 4.85 13.89 9.31
CA VAL A 319 4.74 14.19 7.88
C VAL A 319 3.35 13.80 7.39
N TYR A 320 2.78 14.64 6.52
CA TYR A 320 1.46 14.47 5.94
C TYR A 320 1.49 14.73 4.43
N ASN A 321 0.58 14.08 3.69
CA ASN A 321 0.27 14.48 2.33
C ASN A 321 -0.28 15.91 2.31
N TYR A 322 0.10 16.69 1.31
CA TYR A 322 -0.35 18.06 1.19
C TYR A 322 -0.63 18.44 -0.26
N ASP A 323 -1.88 18.82 -0.53
CA ASP A 323 -2.27 19.48 -1.78
C ASP A 323 -2.93 20.82 -1.43
N ALA A 324 -2.27 21.92 -1.79
CA ALA A 324 -2.75 23.27 -1.50
C ALA A 324 -4.15 23.55 -2.09
N ALA A 325 -4.61 22.81 -3.10
CA ALA A 325 -5.92 23.00 -3.70
C ALA A 325 -7.07 22.38 -2.89
N THR A 326 -6.78 21.32 -2.13
CA THR A 326 -7.79 20.52 -1.40
C THR A 326 -7.54 20.43 0.09
N PHE A 327 -6.43 20.99 0.58
CA PHE A 327 -6.03 20.87 1.98
C PHE A 327 -7.08 21.49 2.92
N ASP A 328 -7.59 20.64 3.80
CA ASP A 328 -8.39 21.01 4.97
C ASP A 328 -7.62 20.61 6.23
N PRO A 329 -7.24 21.56 7.12
CA PRO A 329 -6.58 21.24 8.38
C PRO A 329 -7.32 20.20 9.23
N ALA A 330 -8.66 20.13 9.16
CA ALA A 330 -9.43 19.13 9.90
C ALA A 330 -9.15 17.68 9.41
N SER A 331 -8.63 17.53 8.19
CA SER A 331 -8.26 16.23 7.60
C SER A 331 -6.85 15.75 7.94
N LEU A 332 -6.10 16.46 8.79
CA LEU A 332 -4.72 16.08 9.17
C LEU A 332 -4.57 14.61 9.61
N PRO A 333 -5.48 14.00 10.41
CA PRO A 333 -5.38 12.58 10.74
C PRO A 333 -5.42 11.66 9.52
N ASP A 334 -6.23 11.99 8.51
CA ASP A 334 -6.38 11.20 7.27
C ASP A 334 -5.21 11.40 6.31
N LEU A 335 -4.52 12.54 6.41
CA LEU A 335 -3.38 12.89 5.56
C LEU A 335 -2.04 12.36 6.09
N TYR A 336 -2.03 11.72 7.26
CA TYR A 336 -0.80 11.21 7.90
C TYR A 336 0.00 10.27 6.98
N LEU A 337 1.32 10.48 6.94
CA LEU A 337 2.27 9.62 6.22
C LEU A 337 3.21 8.87 7.16
N ALA A 338 3.91 9.62 8.01
CA ALA A 338 4.96 9.06 8.86
C ALA A 338 5.28 10.00 10.02
N CYS A 339 5.91 9.47 11.06
CA CYS A 339 6.53 10.31 12.08
C CYS A 339 7.68 9.59 12.79
N ASN A 340 8.51 10.37 13.48
CA ASN A 340 9.64 9.90 14.29
C ASN A 340 9.81 10.81 15.51
N GLU A 341 10.14 10.22 16.65
CA GLU A 341 10.54 10.97 17.85
C GLU A 341 12.03 10.87 18.16
N ASP A 342 12.68 9.74 17.87
CA ASP A 342 14.09 9.51 18.21
C ASP A 342 14.93 9.06 17.01
N CYS A 343 16.12 9.63 16.89
CA CYS A 343 17.18 9.17 15.98
C CYS A 343 18.43 8.64 16.69
N GLY A 344 18.38 8.48 18.02
CA GLY A 344 19.44 7.85 18.81
C GLY A 344 20.63 8.75 19.14
N ASP A 345 20.48 10.07 19.06
CA ASP A 345 21.47 11.02 19.57
C ASP A 345 21.29 11.31 21.07
N ASP A 346 22.22 12.07 21.65
CA ASP A 346 22.22 12.40 23.09
C ASP A 346 21.05 13.32 23.51
N PHE A 347 20.35 13.92 22.54
CA PHE A 347 19.30 14.91 22.77
C PHE A 347 17.89 14.38 22.53
N PHE A 348 17.76 13.13 22.06
CA PHE A 348 16.47 12.56 21.65
C PHE A 348 15.84 13.39 20.53
N ALA A 349 16.68 13.92 19.64
CA ALA A 349 16.20 14.59 18.45
C ALA A 349 15.67 13.55 17.44
N SER A 350 15.01 14.02 16.38
CA SER A 350 14.22 13.16 15.49
C SER A 350 14.68 13.26 14.05
N SER A 351 14.55 12.16 13.32
CA SER A 351 14.77 12.13 11.88
C SER A 351 13.78 11.18 11.22
N ILE A 352 13.11 11.67 10.18
CA ILE A 352 12.17 10.87 9.40
C ILE A 352 12.48 10.99 7.92
N GLN A 353 12.41 9.86 7.22
CA GLN A 353 12.53 9.77 5.76
C GLN A 353 11.23 9.20 5.19
N TRP A 354 10.77 9.75 4.07
CA TRP A 354 9.60 9.28 3.34
C TRP A 354 9.84 9.32 1.84
N GLU A 355 9.05 8.55 1.09
CA GLU A 355 9.08 8.58 -0.37
C GLU A 355 8.49 9.90 -0.90
N ALA A 356 9.25 10.54 -1.79
CA ALA A 356 8.87 11.78 -2.44
C ALA A 356 8.66 11.53 -3.94
N THR A 357 7.53 12.01 -4.46
CA THR A 357 7.30 12.12 -5.91
C THR A 357 7.72 13.50 -6.38
N ALA A 358 8.39 13.58 -7.53
CA ALA A 358 8.84 14.84 -8.09
C ALA A 358 7.68 15.84 -8.27
N GLY A 359 7.81 17.00 -7.64
CA GLY A 359 6.82 18.08 -7.68
C GLY A 359 5.60 17.88 -6.77
N ALA A 360 5.51 16.78 -6.03
CA ALA A 360 4.53 16.65 -4.95
C ALA A 360 4.97 17.49 -3.74
N THR A 361 3.99 17.98 -2.99
CA THR A 361 4.21 18.74 -1.75
C THR A 361 3.80 17.92 -0.54
N TYR A 362 4.56 18.09 0.54
CA TYR A 362 4.36 17.42 1.82
C TYR A 362 4.30 18.44 2.93
N LEU A 363 3.51 18.16 3.97
CA LEU A 363 3.47 18.99 5.16
C LEU A 363 4.34 18.32 6.24
N VAL A 364 5.34 19.03 6.74
CA VAL A 364 6.24 18.58 7.81
C VAL A 364 5.94 19.40 9.07
N ARG A 365 5.65 18.71 10.17
CA ARG A 365 5.38 19.28 11.48
C ARG A 365 6.55 18.95 12.39
N VAL A 366 7.10 19.96 13.07
CA VAL A 366 8.16 19.80 14.07
C VAL A 366 7.62 20.29 15.40
N GLY A 367 7.71 19.47 16.45
CA GLY A 367 7.35 19.84 17.81
C GLY A 367 8.28 19.15 18.81
N GLY A 368 7.90 19.13 20.09
CA GLY A 368 8.62 18.46 21.16
C GLY A 368 7.87 17.29 21.76
N TYR A 369 8.62 16.44 22.45
CA TYR A 369 8.08 15.23 23.08
C TYR A 369 7.11 15.52 24.23
N ASP A 370 7.37 16.56 25.02
CA ASP A 370 6.53 16.97 26.13
C ASP A 370 6.42 18.49 26.27
N GLU A 371 5.66 18.97 27.26
CA GLU A 371 5.41 20.41 27.49
C GLU A 371 6.69 21.21 27.84
N SER A 372 7.78 20.52 28.17
CA SER A 372 9.07 21.13 28.50
C SER A 372 10.08 21.09 27.36
N SER A 373 9.72 20.42 26.26
CA SER A 373 10.57 20.18 25.12
C SER A 373 10.23 21.17 24.01
N PHE A 374 10.97 22.27 23.99
CA PHE A 374 10.85 23.33 22.99
C PHE A 374 12.13 24.15 22.94
N GLY A 375 12.34 24.87 21.85
CA GLY A 375 13.44 25.81 21.73
C GLY A 375 13.88 26.06 20.30
N PRO A 376 15.02 26.76 20.15
CA PRO A 376 15.65 26.96 18.85
C PRO A 376 16.25 25.65 18.32
N GLY A 377 16.37 25.56 17.00
CA GLY A 377 17.02 24.46 16.31
C GLY A 377 17.27 24.72 14.83
N VAL A 378 17.77 23.70 14.16
CA VAL A 378 17.95 23.62 12.71
C VAL A 378 17.28 22.33 12.23
N LEU A 379 16.35 22.48 11.30
CA LEU A 379 15.74 21.40 10.55
C LEU A 379 16.52 21.22 9.25
N THR A 380 17.24 20.13 9.13
CA THR A 380 17.90 19.74 7.87
C THR A 380 16.90 18.95 7.02
N LEU A 381 16.61 19.48 5.84
CA LEU A 381 15.79 18.82 4.82
C LEU A 381 16.72 18.30 3.72
N THR A 382 16.69 17.00 3.46
CA THR A 382 17.52 16.35 2.45
C THR A 382 16.65 15.69 1.41
N SER A 383 16.89 15.99 0.12
CA SER A 383 16.36 15.19 -0.97
C SER A 383 17.43 14.20 -1.44
N ALA A 384 17.00 13.01 -1.81
CA ALA A 384 17.85 12.03 -2.45
C ALA A 384 17.01 11.33 -3.52
N SER A 385 17.43 11.41 -4.78
CA SER A 385 16.84 10.59 -5.84
C SER A 385 16.91 9.12 -5.44
N LEU A 386 15.97 8.33 -5.95
CA LEU A 386 16.13 6.87 -5.85
C LEU A 386 17.53 6.50 -6.35
N PRO A 387 18.28 5.66 -5.63
CA PRO A 387 19.60 5.25 -6.10
C PRO A 387 19.44 4.49 -7.41
N ILE A 388 19.69 5.16 -8.53
CA ILE A 388 19.82 4.52 -9.83
C ILE A 388 21.21 3.90 -9.83
N PHE A 389 21.31 2.66 -9.37
CA PHE A 389 22.50 1.87 -9.57
C PHE A 389 22.61 1.56 -11.06
N VAL A 390 23.41 2.33 -11.77
CA VAL A 390 23.80 1.97 -13.14
C VAL A 390 24.86 0.90 -12.99
N CYS A 391 24.67 -0.23 -13.68
CA CYS A 391 25.76 -1.15 -13.84
C CYS A 391 26.80 -0.50 -14.77
N ASP A 392 27.88 0.04 -14.20
CA ASP A 392 29.04 0.56 -14.94
C ASP A 392 29.89 -0.59 -15.53
N ALA A 393 29.21 -1.55 -16.15
CA ALA A 393 29.83 -2.65 -16.85
C ALA A 393 30.66 -2.10 -18.02
N PRO A 394 31.93 -2.52 -18.17
CA PRO A 394 32.71 -2.18 -19.34
C PRO A 394 32.07 -2.78 -20.61
N ASP A 395 32.42 -2.23 -21.78
CA ASP A 395 31.86 -2.67 -23.09
C ASP A 395 32.06 -4.17 -23.37
N ASP A 396 33.03 -4.81 -22.71
CA ASP A 396 33.35 -6.24 -22.84
C ASP A 396 32.75 -7.13 -21.73
N ALA A 397 31.90 -6.57 -20.87
CA ALA A 397 31.20 -7.34 -19.85
C ALA A 397 30.34 -8.44 -20.48
N VAL A 398 30.44 -9.62 -19.90
CA VAL A 398 29.67 -10.81 -20.25
C VAL A 398 28.47 -10.90 -19.32
N SER A 399 27.27 -10.91 -19.89
CA SER A 399 26.05 -11.22 -19.15
C SER A 399 25.96 -12.73 -18.91
N VAL A 400 25.85 -13.11 -17.63
CA VAL A 400 25.65 -14.48 -17.19
C VAL A 400 24.20 -14.63 -16.75
N THR A 401 23.41 -15.33 -17.57
CA THR A 401 22.00 -15.58 -17.32
C THR A 401 21.64 -17.04 -17.60
N GLN A 402 20.54 -17.48 -16.99
CA GLN A 402 19.88 -18.74 -17.33
C GLN A 402 18.59 -18.51 -18.12
N ASN A 403 18.13 -17.27 -18.25
CA ASN A 403 16.93 -16.91 -18.99
C ASN A 403 17.16 -16.95 -20.49
N ALA A 404 16.16 -17.42 -21.24
CA ALA A 404 16.16 -17.32 -22.70
C ALA A 404 15.73 -15.91 -23.19
N ASP A 405 15.02 -15.16 -22.36
CA ASP A 405 14.46 -13.84 -22.68
C ASP A 405 14.41 -12.95 -21.42
N PRO A 406 14.80 -11.67 -21.51
CA PRO A 406 14.84 -10.74 -20.37
C PRO A 406 13.51 -10.00 -20.12
N THR A 407 12.44 -10.28 -20.87
CA THR A 407 11.15 -9.60 -20.69
C THR A 407 10.54 -9.96 -19.34
N ILE A 408 10.14 -8.96 -18.57
CA ILE A 408 9.55 -9.14 -17.23
C ILE A 408 8.02 -9.09 -17.33
N ALA A 409 7.38 -10.05 -16.69
CA ALA A 409 5.96 -10.05 -16.37
C ALA A 409 5.76 -10.15 -14.85
N GLU A 410 4.57 -9.76 -14.40
CA GLU A 410 4.12 -10.07 -13.04
C GLU A 410 3.96 -11.59 -12.86
N GLY A 411 4.38 -12.05 -11.70
CA GLY A 411 4.25 -13.43 -11.25
C GLY A 411 5.26 -13.70 -10.14
N GLY A 412 5.14 -14.84 -9.46
CA GLY A 412 5.95 -15.14 -8.28
C GLY A 412 5.10 -15.76 -7.19
N VAL A 413 5.62 -15.80 -5.97
CA VAL A 413 4.97 -16.44 -4.82
C VAL A 413 4.94 -15.45 -3.66
N SER A 414 3.75 -15.10 -3.17
CA SER A 414 3.59 -14.20 -2.02
C SER A 414 3.86 -14.90 -0.67
N CYS A 415 3.59 -16.20 -0.59
CA CYS A 415 3.49 -16.93 0.67
C CYS A 415 2.54 -16.30 1.71
N ALA A 416 1.58 -15.50 1.22
CA ALA A 416 0.54 -14.82 1.99
C ALA A 416 -0.76 -14.69 1.18
N GLY A 417 -1.90 -14.56 1.87
CA GLY A 417 -3.19 -14.18 1.28
C GLY A 417 -3.46 -12.68 1.42
N GLY A 418 -4.50 -12.16 0.78
CA GLY A 418 -4.93 -10.76 0.94
C GLY A 418 -4.09 -9.73 0.18
N GLY A 419 -3.32 -10.15 -0.83
CA GLY A 419 -2.56 -9.23 -1.68
C GLY A 419 -1.26 -8.70 -1.05
N ILE A 420 -0.82 -9.25 0.09
CA ILE A 420 0.46 -8.93 0.73
C ILE A 420 1.50 -10.04 0.47
N THR A 421 2.77 -9.83 0.82
CA THR A 421 3.84 -10.82 0.64
C THR A 421 4.66 -11.01 1.92
N THR A 422 4.94 -12.26 2.30
CA THR A 422 5.88 -12.56 3.40
C THR A 422 7.32 -12.50 2.92
N GLU A 423 8.27 -12.75 3.81
CA GLU A 423 9.67 -12.94 3.45
C GLU A 423 9.85 -14.16 2.54
N ASN A 424 10.68 -14.00 1.50
CA ASN A 424 10.99 -15.07 0.56
C ASN A 424 12.44 -14.95 0.07
N GLN A 425 13.11 -16.09 -0.09
CA GLN A 425 14.42 -16.16 -0.74
C GLN A 425 14.27 -16.81 -2.11
N TYR A 426 14.74 -16.13 -3.15
CA TYR A 426 14.74 -16.63 -4.53
C TYR A 426 16.16 -16.89 -4.98
N ALA A 427 16.43 -18.04 -5.58
CA ALA A 427 17.78 -18.44 -5.92
C ALA A 427 17.94 -19.00 -7.34
N ARG A 428 19.12 -18.74 -7.91
CA ARG A 428 19.65 -19.35 -9.13
C ARG A 428 21.03 -19.95 -8.85
N LYS A 429 21.24 -21.20 -9.25
CA LYS A 429 22.55 -21.87 -9.13
C LYS A 429 23.22 -21.97 -10.49
N PHE A 430 24.45 -21.46 -10.59
CA PHE A 430 25.30 -21.49 -11.76
C PHE A 430 26.50 -22.43 -11.49
N PRO A 431 26.48 -23.66 -12.04
CA PRO A 431 27.49 -24.67 -11.73
C PRO A 431 28.83 -24.39 -12.41
N ASN A 432 29.91 -24.74 -11.73
CA ASN A 432 31.29 -24.77 -12.25
C ASN A 432 31.68 -23.48 -13.01
N ARG A 433 31.52 -22.32 -12.36
CA ARG A 433 31.95 -21.03 -12.89
C ARG A 433 33.48 -20.96 -12.98
N PRO A 434 34.04 -20.31 -14.02
CA PRO A 434 35.46 -20.02 -14.07
C PRO A 434 35.84 -18.98 -13.01
N ALA A 435 37.13 -18.73 -12.84
CA ALA A 435 37.56 -17.55 -12.09
C ALA A 435 37.07 -16.27 -12.80
N GLU A 436 36.27 -15.45 -12.12
CA GLU A 436 35.64 -14.25 -12.69
C GLU A 436 35.34 -13.20 -11.62
N LEU A 437 35.21 -11.93 -12.01
CA LEU A 437 34.71 -10.88 -11.14
C LEU A 437 33.27 -10.55 -11.50
N VAL A 438 32.41 -10.36 -10.50
CA VAL A 438 31.03 -9.89 -10.68
C VAL A 438 30.94 -8.42 -10.28
N GLY A 439 30.47 -7.59 -11.22
CA GLY A 439 30.31 -6.15 -10.98
C GLY A 439 28.91 -5.73 -10.57
N CYS A 440 27.88 -6.41 -11.09
CA CYS A 440 26.50 -6.05 -10.83
C CYS A 440 25.55 -7.21 -11.13
N VAL A 441 24.32 -7.10 -10.63
CA VAL A 441 23.20 -7.99 -10.97
C VAL A 441 22.04 -7.13 -11.46
N ASP A 442 21.51 -7.45 -12.63
CA ASP A 442 20.24 -6.95 -13.12
C ASP A 442 19.17 -8.02 -12.85
N PHE A 443 18.09 -7.69 -12.17
CA PHE A 443 17.05 -8.66 -11.86
C PHE A 443 15.67 -8.02 -11.89
N GLY A 444 14.70 -8.79 -12.39
CA GLY A 444 13.32 -8.36 -12.43
C GLY A 444 12.70 -8.38 -11.05
N VAL A 445 11.85 -7.39 -10.78
CA VAL A 445 11.02 -7.28 -9.58
C VAL A 445 9.63 -6.77 -9.96
N VAL A 446 8.65 -7.12 -9.14
CA VAL A 446 7.30 -6.55 -9.14
C VAL A 446 7.00 -6.15 -7.71
N ASN A 447 6.61 -4.91 -7.46
CA ASN A 447 6.23 -4.44 -6.14
C ASN A 447 5.04 -3.48 -6.20
N GLY A 448 3.87 -3.99 -5.82
CA GLY A 448 2.63 -3.23 -5.71
C GLY A 448 2.46 -2.46 -4.39
N GLY A 449 3.30 -2.71 -3.38
CA GLY A 449 3.24 -2.06 -2.08
C GLY A 449 4.21 -0.88 -1.95
N SER A 450 4.50 -0.48 -0.71
CA SER A 450 5.57 0.48 -0.41
C SER A 450 6.93 -0.05 -0.84
N ALA A 451 7.91 0.84 -1.06
CA ALA A 451 9.23 0.40 -1.40
C ALA A 451 9.91 -0.36 -0.25
N GLN A 452 10.90 -1.17 -0.60
CA GLN A 452 11.51 -2.12 0.32
C GLN A 452 13.02 -2.09 0.23
N LEU A 453 13.68 -2.22 1.38
CA LEU A 453 15.11 -2.47 1.44
C LEU A 453 15.35 -3.97 1.61
N SER A 454 15.68 -4.63 0.50
CA SER A 454 15.95 -6.07 0.40
C SER A 454 17.46 -6.34 0.30
N SER A 455 17.88 -7.59 0.05
CA SER A 455 19.30 -7.89 -0.21
C SER A 455 19.54 -8.82 -1.39
N MET A 456 20.67 -8.62 -2.07
CA MET A 456 21.22 -9.51 -3.08
C MET A 456 22.52 -10.12 -2.59
N ARG A 457 22.63 -11.45 -2.61
CA ARG A 457 23.73 -12.21 -2.02
C ARG A 457 24.26 -13.29 -2.95
N PHE A 458 25.55 -13.56 -2.83
CA PHE A 458 26.25 -14.60 -3.56
C PHE A 458 26.79 -15.65 -2.59
N PHE A 459 26.62 -16.92 -2.92
CA PHE A 459 27.14 -18.04 -2.16
C PHE A 459 27.94 -18.98 -3.06
N ALA A 460 28.95 -19.62 -2.49
CA ALA A 460 29.59 -20.80 -3.05
C ALA A 460 28.91 -22.05 -2.48
N ASP A 461 28.40 -22.94 -3.34
CA ASP A 461 27.82 -24.22 -2.94
C ASP A 461 28.76 -25.37 -3.28
N SER A 462 29.22 -26.09 -2.25
CA SER A 462 30.09 -27.26 -2.44
C SER A 462 29.36 -28.52 -2.94
N ASP A 463 28.02 -28.52 -2.98
CA ASP A 463 27.25 -29.60 -3.57
C ASP A 463 27.24 -29.51 -5.12
N PRO A 464 27.52 -30.61 -5.85
CA PRO A 464 27.58 -30.60 -7.31
C PRO A 464 26.22 -30.74 -8.02
N GLY A 465 25.12 -30.92 -7.29
CA GLY A 465 23.78 -31.05 -7.84
C GLY A 465 23.20 -29.73 -8.34
N ASP A 466 22.17 -29.81 -9.17
CA ASP A 466 21.55 -28.63 -9.81
C ASP A 466 20.80 -27.73 -8.82
N ALA A 467 20.37 -28.27 -7.67
CA ALA A 467 19.68 -27.51 -6.64
C ALA A 467 20.69 -26.90 -5.64
N PRO A 468 20.47 -25.66 -5.17
CA PRO A 468 21.19 -25.13 -4.01
C PRO A 468 20.93 -25.98 -2.77
N VAL A 469 21.97 -26.28 -2.00
CA VAL A 469 21.85 -27.02 -0.74
C VAL A 469 22.33 -26.13 0.42
N LEU A 470 21.41 -25.72 1.29
CA LEU A 470 21.70 -24.79 2.39
C LEU A 470 22.91 -25.20 3.25
N ALA A 471 23.03 -26.48 3.57
CA ALA A 471 24.07 -26.99 4.44
C ALA A 471 25.49 -26.92 3.84
N THR A 472 25.60 -26.74 2.52
CA THR A 472 26.87 -26.72 1.77
C THR A 472 27.18 -25.35 1.16
N MET A 473 26.28 -24.37 1.34
CA MET A 473 26.45 -22.98 0.93
C MET A 473 27.32 -22.21 1.91
N THR A 474 28.26 -21.43 1.39
CA THR A 474 29.06 -20.45 2.14
C THR A 474 28.93 -19.09 1.45
N GLU A 475 28.55 -18.06 2.20
CA GLU A 475 28.38 -16.72 1.65
C GLU A 475 29.73 -16.17 1.17
N ILE A 476 29.73 -15.59 -0.03
CA ILE A 476 30.88 -14.87 -0.60
C ILE A 476 30.74 -13.38 -0.25
N ASN A 477 29.60 -12.78 -0.58
CA ASN A 477 29.26 -11.38 -0.27
C ASN A 477 27.74 -11.14 -0.39
N GLY A 478 27.26 -10.07 0.21
CA GLY A 478 25.88 -9.61 0.15
C GLY A 478 25.81 -8.10 0.29
N THR A 479 24.86 -7.48 -0.43
CA THR A 479 24.59 -6.05 -0.32
C THR A 479 23.09 -5.77 -0.29
N GLN A 480 22.72 -4.62 0.25
CA GLN A 480 21.33 -4.17 0.25
C GLN A 480 20.95 -3.65 -1.12
N VAL A 481 19.68 -3.85 -1.48
CA VAL A 481 19.10 -3.38 -2.73
C VAL A 481 17.74 -2.75 -2.43
N TYR A 482 17.55 -1.55 -2.98
CA TYR A 482 16.28 -0.84 -2.90
C TYR A 482 15.33 -1.36 -4.00
N ILE A 483 14.14 -1.76 -3.58
CA ILE A 483 13.07 -2.25 -4.46
C ILE A 483 12.01 -1.16 -4.51
N PRO A 484 11.83 -0.47 -5.65
CA PRO A 484 10.84 0.60 -5.76
C PRO A 484 9.43 0.09 -5.46
N GLY A 485 8.60 0.92 -4.84
CA GLY A 485 7.19 0.63 -4.55
C GLY A 485 6.23 1.17 -5.61
N GLY A 486 4.96 1.31 -5.24
CA GLY A 486 3.97 2.06 -6.02
C GLY A 486 3.54 1.40 -7.33
N GLY A 487 3.54 0.06 -7.38
CA GLY A 487 3.19 -0.68 -8.61
C GLY A 487 4.36 -0.86 -9.57
N TYR A 488 5.59 -0.75 -9.09
CA TYR A 488 6.78 -0.92 -9.92
C TYR A 488 6.85 -2.33 -10.52
N GLN A 489 7.10 -2.41 -11.83
CA GLN A 489 7.42 -3.65 -12.53
C GLN A 489 8.56 -3.37 -13.51
N GLY A 490 9.74 -3.93 -13.24
CA GLY A 490 10.93 -3.61 -14.01
C GLY A 490 12.19 -4.30 -13.53
N LEU A 491 13.31 -3.99 -14.19
CA LEU A 491 14.64 -4.41 -13.77
C LEU A 491 15.15 -3.46 -12.69
N VAL A 492 15.61 -4.02 -11.58
CA VAL A 492 16.45 -3.35 -10.60
C VAL A 492 17.88 -3.84 -10.78
N THR A 493 18.82 -2.92 -10.63
CA THR A 493 20.24 -3.21 -10.69
C THR A 493 20.84 -3.05 -9.30
N VAL A 494 21.78 -3.93 -8.96
CA VAL A 494 22.61 -3.81 -7.76
C VAL A 494 24.07 -3.90 -8.17
N SER A 495 24.87 -2.93 -7.72
CA SER A 495 26.30 -2.83 -8.02
C SER A 495 27.15 -3.32 -6.85
N TYR A 496 28.26 -3.98 -7.16
CA TYR A 496 29.29 -4.42 -6.22
C TYR A 496 30.55 -3.60 -6.49
N GLU A 497 30.68 -2.45 -5.81
CA GLU A 497 31.76 -1.47 -6.01
C GLU A 497 33.18 -2.07 -5.96
N ALA A 498 33.43 -2.98 -5.00
CA ALA A 498 34.73 -3.64 -4.86
C ALA A 498 34.95 -4.80 -5.86
N GLN A 499 33.95 -5.13 -6.70
CA GLN A 499 33.85 -6.31 -7.54
C GLN A 499 33.95 -7.62 -6.74
N LEU A 500 33.03 -8.54 -6.96
CA LEU A 500 33.01 -9.81 -6.23
C LEU A 500 33.88 -10.86 -6.93
N ASP A 501 34.92 -11.35 -6.26
CA ASP A 501 35.79 -12.42 -6.78
C ASP A 501 35.16 -13.81 -6.63
N ILE A 502 34.97 -14.48 -7.77
CA ILE A 502 34.46 -15.84 -7.88
C ILE A 502 35.64 -16.77 -8.21
N PRO A 503 36.03 -17.70 -7.32
CA PRO A 503 37.11 -18.64 -7.60
C PRO A 503 36.77 -19.65 -8.72
N ASP A 504 37.80 -20.14 -9.42
CA ASP A 504 37.65 -21.17 -10.44
C ASP A 504 37.01 -22.46 -9.92
N GLY A 505 36.03 -22.97 -10.65
CA GLY A 505 35.28 -24.19 -10.33
C GLY A 505 34.16 -24.00 -9.31
N THR A 506 33.82 -22.76 -8.93
CA THR A 506 32.78 -22.49 -7.92
C THR A 506 31.38 -22.74 -8.49
N ASN A 507 30.51 -23.44 -7.74
CA ASN A 507 29.08 -23.41 -8.02
C ASN A 507 28.49 -22.19 -7.32
N VAL A 508 28.20 -21.15 -8.10
CA VAL A 508 27.70 -19.88 -7.57
C VAL A 508 26.19 -19.98 -7.37
N VAL A 509 25.69 -19.53 -6.22
CA VAL A 509 24.26 -19.35 -5.98
C VAL A 509 23.99 -17.87 -5.75
N VAL A 510 23.21 -17.27 -6.64
CA VAL A 510 22.72 -15.89 -6.51
C VAL A 510 21.38 -15.95 -5.80
N VAL A 511 21.25 -15.20 -4.70
CA VAL A 511 20.07 -15.20 -3.82
C VAL A 511 19.56 -13.78 -3.66
N TYR A 512 18.30 -13.58 -4.00
CA TYR A 512 17.55 -12.37 -3.66
C TYR A 512 16.69 -12.66 -2.42
N ASP A 513 16.93 -11.92 -1.34
CA ASP A 513 16.11 -11.95 -0.13
C ASP A 513 15.09 -10.82 -0.18
N SER A 514 13.86 -11.18 -0.49
CA SER A 514 12.72 -10.27 -0.43
C SER A 514 12.23 -10.18 1.01
N VAL A 515 12.14 -8.94 1.52
CA VAL A 515 11.52 -8.65 2.82
C VAL A 515 9.99 -8.66 2.70
N PRO A 516 9.25 -8.87 3.80
CA PRO A 516 7.79 -8.81 3.76
C PRO A 516 7.27 -7.46 3.25
N SER A 517 6.23 -7.48 2.42
CA SER A 517 5.40 -6.30 2.12
C SER A 517 4.09 -6.46 2.87
N THR A 518 3.73 -5.46 3.68
CA THR A 518 2.51 -5.45 4.49
C THR A 518 1.33 -4.80 3.78
N ASP A 519 1.56 -4.21 2.62
CA ASP A 519 0.63 -3.32 1.92
C ASP A 519 0.56 -3.58 0.40
N GLY A 520 1.23 -4.63 -0.10
CA GLY A 520 1.10 -5.02 -1.49
C GLY A 520 1.81 -6.32 -1.87
N PHE A 521 1.61 -6.71 -3.12
CA PHE A 521 2.24 -7.90 -3.70
C PHE A 521 3.65 -7.52 -4.16
N SER A 522 4.68 -8.09 -3.53
CA SER A 522 6.09 -7.81 -3.83
C SER A 522 6.86 -9.11 -4.05
N THR A 523 7.41 -9.31 -5.23
CA THR A 523 8.09 -10.55 -5.61
C THR A 523 9.10 -10.31 -6.74
N ILE A 524 9.76 -11.38 -7.16
CA ILE A 524 10.63 -11.36 -8.34
C ILE A 524 9.83 -11.14 -9.62
N GLY A 525 10.40 -10.41 -10.57
CA GLY A 525 9.90 -10.32 -11.94
C GLY A 525 10.21 -11.60 -12.71
N VAL A 526 9.21 -12.16 -13.36
CA VAL A 526 9.28 -13.51 -13.95
C VAL A 526 8.83 -13.54 -15.41
N ASN A 527 9.14 -14.63 -16.12
CA ASN A 527 8.49 -14.99 -17.37
C ASN A 527 8.43 -16.51 -17.57
N GLY A 528 7.70 -16.95 -18.61
CA GLY A 528 7.61 -18.36 -19.01
C GLY A 528 8.32 -18.69 -20.32
N LEU A 529 9.33 -17.92 -20.69
CA LEU A 529 10.01 -18.02 -22.00
C LEU A 529 11.19 -19.01 -22.00
N GLY A 530 11.40 -19.70 -20.88
CA GLY A 530 12.37 -20.78 -20.71
C GLY A 530 13.63 -20.37 -19.96
N GLU A 531 14.23 -21.37 -19.31
CA GLU A 531 15.47 -21.26 -18.54
C GLU A 531 16.36 -22.49 -18.75
N THR A 532 17.66 -22.36 -18.49
CA THR A 532 18.61 -23.49 -18.58
C THR A 532 18.75 -24.28 -17.28
N LEU A 533 18.47 -23.68 -16.13
CA LEU A 533 18.31 -24.33 -14.82
C LEU A 533 17.17 -23.66 -14.05
N PRO A 534 16.57 -24.29 -13.01
CA PRO A 534 15.39 -23.78 -12.33
C PRO A 534 15.57 -22.51 -11.49
N THR A 535 14.48 -21.75 -11.30
CA THR A 535 14.31 -20.86 -10.15
C THR A 535 13.95 -21.66 -8.91
N TYR A 536 14.65 -21.40 -7.81
CA TYR A 536 14.39 -22.01 -6.51
C TYR A 536 13.82 -20.98 -5.53
N ILE A 537 12.98 -21.44 -4.62
CA ILE A 537 12.47 -20.65 -3.49
C ILE A 537 12.81 -21.34 -2.18
N LEU A 538 13.09 -20.52 -1.16
CA LEU A 538 13.03 -20.90 0.24
C LEU A 538 12.13 -19.90 0.96
N SER A 539 11.18 -20.40 1.74
CA SER A 539 10.22 -19.57 2.45
C SER A 539 9.67 -20.30 3.66
N GLY A 540 10.06 -19.83 4.85
CA GLY A 540 9.57 -20.37 6.11
C GLY A 540 8.05 -20.22 6.22
N SER A 541 7.53 -19.07 5.77
CA SER A 541 6.09 -18.76 5.76
C SER A 541 5.26 -19.69 4.87
N CYS A 542 5.80 -20.17 3.74
CA CYS A 542 5.18 -21.22 2.93
C CYS A 542 5.44 -22.66 3.44
N GLY A 543 6.18 -22.84 4.54
CA GLY A 543 6.63 -24.16 5.01
C GLY A 543 7.69 -24.82 4.12
N ILE A 544 8.37 -24.04 3.27
CA ILE A 544 9.43 -24.50 2.37
C ILE A 544 10.77 -24.28 3.08
N THR A 545 11.28 -25.34 3.71
CA THR A 545 12.47 -25.27 4.58
C THR A 545 13.80 -25.45 3.84
N ASP A 546 13.76 -25.89 2.58
CA ASP A 546 14.92 -26.10 1.73
C ASP A 546 14.64 -25.52 0.33
N TYR A 547 15.69 -25.10 -0.39
CA TYR A 547 15.55 -24.56 -1.74
C TYR A 547 14.82 -25.54 -2.66
N THR A 548 13.60 -25.17 -3.02
CA THR A 548 12.67 -26.01 -3.77
C THR A 548 12.42 -25.35 -5.14
N PRO A 549 12.51 -26.09 -6.25
CA PRO A 549 12.27 -25.50 -7.56
C PRO A 549 10.80 -25.08 -7.70
N TYR A 550 10.55 -23.97 -8.37
CA TYR A 550 9.21 -23.42 -8.59
C TYR A 550 8.21 -24.45 -9.17
N SER A 551 8.68 -25.31 -10.06
CA SER A 551 7.87 -26.38 -10.64
C SER A 551 7.36 -27.39 -9.60
N ALA A 552 8.08 -27.62 -8.51
CA ALA A 552 7.66 -28.55 -7.45
C ALA A 552 6.58 -27.97 -6.53
N ILE A 553 6.39 -26.64 -6.53
CA ILE A 553 5.33 -25.95 -5.79
C ILE A 553 4.17 -25.50 -6.69
N GLY A 554 4.10 -26.00 -7.94
CA GLY A 554 3.00 -25.74 -8.87
C GLY A 554 3.22 -24.59 -9.85
N PHE A 555 4.35 -23.90 -9.78
CA PHE A 555 4.70 -22.77 -10.65
C PHE A 555 5.61 -23.20 -11.80
N SER A 556 5.16 -24.19 -12.57
CA SER A 556 5.92 -24.65 -13.75
C SER A 556 5.90 -23.61 -14.87
N GLY A 557 7.06 -23.34 -15.48
CA GLY A 557 7.16 -22.32 -16.52
C GLY A 557 7.13 -20.88 -15.99
N ILE A 558 7.50 -20.69 -14.72
CA ILE A 558 7.70 -19.38 -14.11
C ILE A 558 9.17 -19.28 -13.72
N HIS A 559 9.86 -18.34 -14.35
CA HIS A 559 11.32 -18.22 -14.30
C HIS A 559 11.69 -16.81 -13.85
N TRP A 560 12.43 -16.70 -12.76
CA TRP A 560 13.03 -15.43 -12.34
C TRP A 560 13.90 -14.88 -13.45
N VAL A 561 13.61 -13.65 -13.89
CA VAL A 561 14.41 -12.93 -14.87
C VAL A 561 15.58 -12.27 -14.15
N MET A 562 16.79 -12.75 -14.39
CA MET A 562 17.99 -12.12 -13.85
C MET A 562 19.23 -12.42 -14.70
N ASP A 563 20.21 -11.53 -14.60
CA ASP A 563 21.55 -11.78 -15.05
C ASP A 563 22.56 -11.04 -14.19
N TYR A 564 23.79 -11.55 -14.13
CA TYR A 564 24.89 -10.83 -13.50
C TYR A 564 26.00 -10.61 -14.51
N LYS A 565 26.66 -9.45 -14.44
CA LYS A 565 27.72 -9.10 -15.39
C LYS A 565 29.08 -9.51 -14.83
N THR A 566 29.87 -10.17 -15.66
CA THR A 566 31.25 -10.53 -15.36
C THR A 566 32.21 -10.05 -16.42
N TRP A 567 33.50 -9.94 -16.09
CA TRP A 567 34.55 -9.66 -17.06
C TRP A 567 35.84 -10.41 -16.71
N ASP A 568 36.45 -11.03 -17.72
CA ASP A 568 37.68 -11.81 -17.60
C ASP A 568 38.89 -10.87 -17.44
N GLY A 569 39.59 -10.97 -16.30
CA GLY A 569 40.90 -10.33 -16.11
C GLY A 569 40.98 -9.19 -15.11
N GLY A 570 39.94 -9.01 -14.28
CA GLY A 570 39.83 -7.81 -13.45
C GLY A 570 39.26 -6.67 -14.29
N GLY A 571 38.44 -5.80 -13.71
CA GLY A 571 38.05 -4.57 -14.39
C GLY A 571 39.31 -3.76 -14.73
N LYS A 572 39.14 -2.58 -15.34
CA LYS A 572 40.24 -1.59 -15.40
C LYS A 572 41.07 -1.66 -14.11
N VAL A 573 42.38 -1.84 -14.26
CA VAL A 573 43.31 -1.99 -13.13
C VAL A 573 43.01 -0.88 -12.13
N THR A 574 42.37 -1.20 -11.01
CA THR A 574 42.16 -0.24 -9.93
C THR A 574 43.37 -0.27 -9.01
N CYS A 575 43.63 0.82 -8.33
CA CYS A 575 44.71 0.92 -7.35
C CYS A 575 44.26 1.83 -6.21
N VAL A 576 44.90 1.70 -5.05
CA VAL A 576 44.52 2.44 -3.85
C VAL A 576 44.51 3.95 -4.13
N GLY A 577 43.34 4.57 -4.02
CA GLY A 577 43.13 5.99 -4.32
C GLY A 577 42.42 6.28 -5.65
N ASP A 578 42.11 5.27 -6.47
CA ASP A 578 41.24 5.38 -7.66
C ASP A 578 39.79 5.21 -7.18
N LEU A 579 39.18 6.32 -6.75
CA LEU A 579 37.87 6.36 -6.09
C LEU A 579 36.71 6.41 -7.09
N ASN A 580 36.96 6.87 -8.32
CA ASN A 580 35.96 6.83 -9.40
C ASN A 580 36.12 5.63 -10.34
N LEU A 581 37.07 4.74 -10.06
CA LEU A 581 37.34 3.48 -10.75
C LEU A 581 37.66 3.66 -12.24
N ASP A 582 38.25 4.80 -12.61
CA ASP A 582 38.57 5.11 -14.00
C ASP A 582 39.95 4.59 -14.45
N GLY A 583 40.72 3.99 -13.54
CA GLY A 583 42.05 3.42 -13.75
C GLY A 583 43.20 4.41 -13.57
N GLU A 584 42.91 5.62 -13.07
CA GLU A 584 43.87 6.69 -12.77
C GLU A 584 43.59 7.33 -11.41
N VAL A 585 44.58 7.40 -10.52
CA VAL A 585 44.46 8.24 -9.31
C VAL A 585 44.73 9.69 -9.69
N GLY A 586 43.68 10.47 -9.82
CA GLY A 586 43.73 11.81 -10.38
C GLY A 586 42.86 12.85 -9.67
N GLY A 587 42.55 13.92 -10.40
CA GLY A 587 41.79 15.04 -9.87
C GLY A 587 40.32 14.70 -9.56
N ALA A 588 39.77 13.70 -10.24
CA ALA A 588 38.40 13.24 -10.00
C ALA A 588 38.31 12.52 -8.64
N ASP A 589 39.26 11.63 -8.35
CA ASP A 589 39.35 10.90 -7.08
C ASP A 589 39.62 11.83 -5.91
N LEU A 590 40.52 12.79 -6.12
CA LEU A 590 40.77 13.83 -5.12
C LEU A 590 39.51 14.63 -4.79
N THR A 591 38.63 14.83 -5.76
CA THR A 591 37.36 15.53 -5.53
C THR A 591 36.42 14.69 -4.68
N ILE A 592 36.38 13.36 -4.90
CA ILE A 592 35.58 12.42 -4.11
C ILE A 592 36.10 12.34 -2.66
N LEU A 593 37.42 12.24 -2.46
CA LEU A 593 38.02 12.18 -1.12
C LEU A 593 37.79 13.48 -0.34
N LEU A 594 37.93 14.64 -1.00
CA LEU A 594 37.67 15.93 -0.36
C LEU A 594 36.18 16.18 -0.11
N GLY A 595 35.30 15.62 -0.94
CA GLY A 595 33.86 15.64 -0.71
C GLY A 595 33.45 14.83 0.52
N SER A 596 34.20 13.79 0.84
CA SER A 596 33.95 12.87 1.95
C SER A 596 34.73 13.24 3.22
N TRP A 597 35.31 14.44 3.30
CA TRP A 597 36.22 14.81 4.39
C TRP A 597 35.54 14.80 5.77
N ALA A 598 36.22 14.26 6.78
CA ALA A 598 35.75 14.09 8.15
C ALA A 598 34.50 13.20 8.32
N THR A 599 34.18 12.39 7.31
CA THR A 599 33.17 11.33 7.39
C THR A 599 33.84 9.99 7.69
N SER A 600 33.04 8.95 7.89
CA SER A 600 33.48 7.55 7.94
C SER A 600 33.20 6.83 6.61
N ASP A 601 33.24 7.55 5.48
CA ASP A 601 33.00 6.98 4.15
C ASP A 601 34.05 5.89 3.88
N PRO A 602 33.62 4.62 3.72
CA PRO A 602 34.53 3.49 3.61
C PRO A 602 35.27 3.42 2.25
N VAL A 603 34.87 4.22 1.27
CA VAL A 603 35.52 4.31 -0.04
C VAL A 603 36.66 5.32 0.01
N ALA A 604 36.46 6.45 0.69
CA ALA A 604 37.45 7.51 0.84
C ALA A 604 38.38 7.34 2.07
N ASP A 605 38.02 6.51 3.05
CA ASP A 605 38.85 6.12 4.21
C ASP A 605 39.85 5.04 3.79
N LEU A 606 40.93 5.48 3.15
CA LEU A 606 41.93 4.59 2.54
C LEU A 606 42.82 3.87 3.57
N ASN A 607 42.73 4.20 4.86
CA ASN A 607 43.53 3.58 5.92
C ASN A 607 42.70 2.79 6.96
N ASP A 608 41.37 2.78 6.80
CA ASP A 608 40.38 2.13 7.67
C ASP A 608 40.46 2.60 9.15
N ASP A 609 40.81 3.87 9.41
CA ASP A 609 40.88 4.43 10.78
C ASP A 609 39.54 5.00 11.27
N GLY A 610 38.52 4.97 10.41
CA GLY A 610 37.16 5.42 10.68
C GLY A 610 36.97 6.91 10.41
N THR A 611 37.92 7.61 9.78
CA THR A 611 37.81 9.03 9.46
C THR A 611 38.58 9.40 8.18
N VAL A 612 37.86 9.83 7.14
CA VAL A 612 38.47 10.39 5.93
C VAL A 612 39.19 11.70 6.25
N GLY A 613 40.51 11.72 6.13
CA GLY A 613 41.29 12.88 6.49
C GLY A 613 42.68 12.94 5.86
N GLY A 614 43.60 13.60 6.58
CA GLY A 614 44.94 13.86 6.07
C GLY A 614 45.76 12.60 5.81
N ALA A 615 45.43 11.50 6.48
CA ALA A 615 46.10 10.22 6.29
C ALA A 615 45.70 9.60 4.93
N ASP A 616 44.42 9.63 4.58
CA ASP A 616 43.87 9.10 3.33
C ASP A 616 44.31 9.93 2.13
N LEU A 617 44.28 11.26 2.29
CA LEU A 617 44.83 12.15 1.28
C LEU A 617 46.32 11.86 1.00
N THR A 618 47.09 11.50 2.04
CA THR A 618 48.50 11.13 1.87
C THR A 618 48.66 9.82 1.11
N ILE A 619 47.76 8.85 1.33
CA ILE A 619 47.73 7.57 0.61
C ILE A 619 47.40 7.82 -0.87
N MET A 620 46.33 8.58 -1.16
CA MET A 620 45.92 8.93 -2.51
C MET A 620 47.04 9.65 -3.29
N LEU A 621 47.62 10.71 -2.71
CA LEU A 621 48.72 11.44 -3.36
C LEU A 621 49.97 10.57 -3.55
N GLY A 622 50.15 9.53 -2.73
CA GLY A 622 51.22 8.54 -2.88
C GLY A 622 51.05 7.62 -4.09
N ASN A 623 49.82 7.45 -4.57
CA ASN A 623 49.46 6.58 -5.69
C ASN A 623 49.06 7.35 -6.96
N TRP A 624 49.31 8.66 -7.02
CA TRP A 624 48.89 9.53 -8.12
C TRP A 624 49.36 9.05 -9.50
N GLY A 625 48.43 8.96 -10.45
CA GLY A 625 48.64 8.54 -11.84
C GLY A 625 47.97 7.21 -12.19
N LEU A 626 48.27 6.70 -13.39
CA LEU A 626 47.69 5.47 -13.90
C LEU A 626 48.01 4.26 -13.01
N CYS A 627 46.99 3.46 -12.73
CA CYS A 627 47.16 2.23 -11.99
C CYS A 627 48.04 1.23 -12.77
N SER A 628 49.03 0.66 -12.07
CA SER A 628 50.01 -0.23 -12.68
C SER A 628 49.47 -1.65 -12.75
N THR A 629 49.45 -2.26 -13.95
CA THR A 629 49.12 -3.68 -14.13
C THR A 629 50.05 -4.55 -13.26
N PRO A 630 49.54 -5.59 -12.57
CA PRO A 630 50.38 -6.60 -11.91
C PRO A 630 51.40 -7.27 -12.84
#